data_AF-A0A972RXZ1-F1
#
_entry.id   AF-A0A972RXZ1-F1
#
_cell.length_a   1.000
_cell.length_b   1.000
_cell.length_c   1.000
_cell.angle_alpha   90.00
_cell.angle_beta   90.00
_cell.angle_gamma   90.00
#
_symmetry.space_group_name_H-M   'P 1'
#
loop_
_entity.id
_entity.type
_entity.pdbx_description
1 polymer ?
#
loop_
_entity_poly.entity_id
_entity_poly.type
_entity_poly.pdbx_seq_one_letter_code
_entity_poly.pdbx_strand_id
1 'polypeptide(L)'
;MIKKIEDISLNLLKGYRWEIFIEEKDILTASSKELKLDKLKKAKDIGFSVRVEKNRHVGFAYGTVLNEKDVKDIIEKALALSEISDEKNLLLQKPLEAEKVEYFDTFAAKELPDEDKIYKAIEIEETAYKIDQRIKSIRDANFSETVLEKYLLNSEGVKLSQKGTIYSAQVGVLAEDKGDSQISWNFTASRFFGELEIEEMVKEAVFNAVSLLGASPIKTQKLPVLFPPYAMTEILAQFFPMFSGDSLIKGKTPFSQLKNKNIFPDKLTIIDNGLLKKGIGTFSYDDEGTPSQETVIVEDGRFINFLHNLYTANLSKEKP
;
A
#
# COMPACT_ATOMS: atom_id res chain seq x y z
N MET A 1 25.84 -3.02 -5.54
CA MET A 1 25.01 -3.88 -6.40
C MET A 1 24.23 -3.05 -7.42
N ILE A 2 23.34 -2.14 -6.96
CA ILE A 2 22.50 -1.28 -7.82
C ILE A 2 23.30 -0.54 -8.91
N LYS A 3 24.42 0.11 -8.58
CA LYS A 3 25.27 0.79 -9.59
C LYS A 3 25.75 -0.13 -10.72
N LYS A 4 26.10 -1.39 -10.40
CA LYS A 4 26.53 -2.38 -11.41
C LYS A 4 25.39 -2.74 -12.37
N ILE A 5 24.17 -2.81 -11.84
CA ILE A 5 22.95 -3.11 -12.60
C ILE A 5 22.54 -1.94 -13.47
N GLU A 6 22.66 -0.73 -12.93
CA GLU A 6 22.54 0.51 -13.69
C GLU A 6 23.53 0.50 -14.88
N ASP A 7 24.81 0.21 -14.65
CA ASP A 7 25.83 0.19 -15.71
C ASP A 7 25.52 -0.86 -16.80
N ILE A 8 25.09 -2.08 -16.41
CA ILE A 8 24.67 -3.14 -17.36
C ILE A 8 23.49 -2.66 -18.19
N SER A 9 22.49 -2.08 -17.53
CA SER A 9 21.24 -1.65 -18.16
C SER A 9 21.50 -0.52 -19.14
N LEU A 10 22.30 0.48 -18.75
CA LEU A 10 22.68 1.61 -19.60
C LEU A 10 23.44 1.18 -20.86
N ASN A 11 24.25 0.11 -20.76
CA ASN A 11 24.97 -0.41 -21.91
C ASN A 11 24.04 -1.15 -22.88
N LEU A 12 23.21 -2.07 -22.38
CA LEU A 12 22.33 -2.90 -23.22
C LEU A 12 21.16 -2.11 -23.84
N LEU A 13 20.65 -1.10 -23.13
CA LEU A 13 19.51 -0.29 -23.57
C LEU A 13 19.93 0.99 -24.29
N LYS A 14 21.21 1.09 -24.69
CA LYS A 14 21.72 2.26 -25.43
C LYS A 14 20.96 2.44 -26.74
N GLY A 15 20.39 3.62 -26.94
CA GLY A 15 19.62 3.98 -28.13
C GLY A 15 18.14 3.59 -28.08
N TYR A 16 17.67 2.99 -26.98
CA TYR A 16 16.26 2.72 -26.72
C TYR A 16 15.66 3.73 -25.75
N ARG A 17 14.33 3.85 -25.75
CA ARG A 17 13.59 4.49 -24.66
C ARG A 17 13.20 3.41 -23.66
N TRP A 18 13.44 3.61 -22.38
CA TRP A 18 13.27 2.55 -21.37
C TRP A 18 13.02 3.10 -19.98
N GLU A 19 12.48 2.23 -19.12
CA GLU A 19 12.33 2.44 -17.68
C GLU A 19 12.66 1.15 -16.94
N ILE A 20 13.34 1.28 -15.81
CA ILE A 20 13.66 0.20 -14.89
C ILE A 20 13.11 0.56 -13.52
N PHE A 21 12.40 -0.38 -12.93
CA PHE A 21 11.91 -0.29 -11.56
C PHE A 21 12.44 -1.46 -10.75
N ILE A 22 13.06 -1.16 -9.60
CA ILE A 22 13.60 -2.12 -8.66
C ILE A 22 12.94 -1.90 -7.31
N GLU A 23 12.47 -2.97 -6.69
CA GLU A 23 11.91 -2.96 -5.35
C GLU A 23 12.64 -3.98 -4.48
N GLU A 24 13.06 -3.59 -3.28
CA GLU A 24 13.55 -4.48 -2.23
C GLU A 24 12.69 -4.31 -0.98
N LYS A 25 12.30 -5.43 -0.36
CA LYS A 25 11.56 -5.45 0.91
C LYS A 25 12.25 -6.37 1.90
N ASP A 26 12.71 -5.82 3.01
CA ASP A 26 13.10 -6.62 4.17
C ASP A 26 11.90 -6.72 5.12
N ILE A 27 11.51 -7.95 5.46
CA ILE A 27 10.28 -8.24 6.19
C ILE A 27 10.64 -9.02 7.46
N LEU A 28 10.18 -8.51 8.60
CA LEU A 28 10.17 -9.20 9.89
C LEU A 28 8.70 -9.39 10.31
N THR A 29 8.32 -10.61 10.63
CA THR A 29 7.01 -10.91 11.23
C THR A 29 7.17 -11.81 12.43
N ALA A 30 6.49 -11.49 13.51
CA ALA A 30 6.41 -12.30 14.72
C ALA A 30 4.95 -12.56 15.09
N SER A 31 4.66 -13.77 15.59
CA SER A 31 3.36 -14.12 16.16
C SER A 31 3.52 -14.67 17.56
N SER A 32 2.52 -14.43 18.42
CA SER A 32 2.47 -14.99 19.76
C SER A 32 1.35 -16.02 19.90
N LYS A 33 1.60 -17.03 20.74
CA LYS A 33 0.64 -18.01 21.19
C LYS A 33 1.01 -18.45 22.61
N GLU A 34 0.02 -18.52 23.50
CA GLU A 34 0.22 -18.95 24.88
C GLU A 34 1.27 -18.08 25.62
N LEU A 35 1.26 -16.77 25.34
CA LEU A 35 2.15 -15.75 25.89
C LEU A 35 3.63 -16.00 25.57
N LYS A 36 3.89 -16.68 24.46
CA LYS A 36 5.23 -17.01 23.97
C LYS A 36 5.32 -16.73 22.48
N LEU A 37 6.55 -16.60 21.98
CA LEU A 37 6.82 -16.55 20.56
C LEU A 37 6.38 -17.88 19.91
N ASP A 38 5.51 -17.80 18.91
CA ASP A 38 5.04 -18.96 18.13
C ASP A 38 5.78 -19.05 16.79
N LYS A 39 5.72 -17.99 15.98
CA LYS A 39 6.38 -17.93 14.67
C LYS A 39 7.22 -16.68 14.56
N LEU A 40 8.38 -16.86 13.93
CA LEU A 40 9.26 -15.80 13.50
C LEU A 40 9.62 -16.04 12.04
N LYS A 41 9.39 -15.04 11.19
CA LYS A 41 9.82 -15.05 9.79
C LYS A 41 10.62 -13.78 9.52
N LYS A 42 11.80 -13.99 8.93
CA LYS A 42 12.59 -12.96 8.26
C LYS A 42 12.66 -13.30 6.79
N ALA A 43 12.30 -12.37 5.93
CA ALA A 43 12.34 -12.55 4.49
C ALA A 43 12.90 -11.31 3.80
N LYS A 44 13.49 -11.53 2.63
CA LYS A 44 13.89 -10.47 1.73
C LYS A 44 13.27 -10.73 0.36
N ASP A 45 12.40 -9.84 -0.09
CA ASP A 45 11.80 -9.89 -1.42
C ASP A 45 12.50 -8.88 -2.32
N ILE A 46 12.81 -9.28 -3.55
CA ILE A 46 13.44 -8.41 -4.54
C ILE A 46 12.65 -8.54 -5.85
N GLY A 47 12.41 -7.40 -6.49
CA GLY A 47 11.83 -7.30 -7.82
C GLY A 47 12.68 -6.41 -8.71
N PHE A 48 12.90 -6.84 -9.94
CA PHE A 48 13.48 -6.04 -11.02
C PHE A 48 12.54 -6.12 -12.21
N SER A 49 12.22 -4.98 -12.80
CA SER A 49 11.41 -4.92 -14.01
C SER A 49 11.95 -3.88 -14.98
N VAL A 50 11.71 -4.11 -16.27
CA VAL A 50 12.12 -3.23 -17.35
C VAL A 50 11.01 -3.11 -18.38
N ARG A 51 10.69 -1.87 -18.74
CA ARG A 51 9.90 -1.49 -19.92
C ARG A 51 10.88 -0.95 -20.96
N VAL A 52 10.81 -1.40 -22.21
CA VAL A 52 11.64 -0.91 -23.31
C VAL A 52 10.81 -0.67 -24.55
N GLU A 53 11.04 0.46 -25.22
CA GLU A 53 10.41 0.82 -26.48
C GLU A 53 11.40 0.69 -27.64
N LYS A 54 10.98 -0.04 -28.68
CA LYS A 54 11.67 -0.16 -29.97
C LYS A 54 10.66 0.11 -31.08
N ASN A 55 10.92 1.08 -31.95
CA ASN A 55 10.04 1.41 -33.09
C ASN A 55 8.55 1.61 -32.72
N ARG A 56 8.25 2.23 -31.56
CA ARG A 56 6.88 2.41 -31.03
C ARG A 56 6.17 1.12 -30.62
N HIS A 57 6.94 0.10 -30.25
CA HIS A 57 6.45 -1.12 -29.64
C HIS A 57 7.10 -1.29 -28.27
N VAL A 58 6.32 -1.70 -27.26
CA VAL A 58 6.78 -1.76 -25.85
C VAL A 58 6.86 -3.19 -25.38
N GLY A 59 8.07 -3.61 -25.03
CA GLY A 59 8.32 -4.86 -24.32
C GLY A 59 8.42 -4.64 -22.83
N PHE A 60 7.92 -5.61 -22.06
CA PHE A 60 8.02 -5.63 -20.60
C PHE A 60 8.48 -7.00 -20.12
N ALA A 61 9.45 -7.02 -19.21
CA ALA A 61 9.85 -8.22 -18.51
C ALA A 61 10.23 -7.89 -17.07
N TYR A 62 10.15 -8.89 -16.20
CA TYR A 62 10.52 -8.77 -14.79
C TYR A 62 11.12 -10.07 -14.26
N GLY A 63 11.74 -9.99 -13.09
CA GLY A 63 12.25 -11.12 -12.34
C GLY A 63 12.50 -10.77 -10.88
N THR A 64 12.84 -11.79 -10.10
CA THR A 64 12.98 -11.69 -8.64
C THR A 64 14.42 -11.93 -8.15
N VAL A 65 15.35 -12.08 -9.09
CA VAL A 65 16.77 -12.31 -8.80
C VAL A 65 17.57 -11.17 -9.38
N LEU A 66 18.38 -10.54 -8.53
CA LEU A 66 19.09 -9.32 -8.85
C LEU A 66 20.58 -9.59 -9.07
N ASN A 67 20.93 -10.46 -10.03
CA ASN A 67 22.32 -10.69 -10.44
C ASN A 67 22.54 -10.32 -11.90
N GLU A 68 23.80 -10.21 -12.33
CA GLU A 68 24.13 -9.72 -13.68
C GLU A 68 23.55 -10.58 -14.79
N LYS A 69 23.53 -11.90 -14.63
CA LYS A 69 23.02 -12.81 -15.65
C LYS A 69 21.51 -12.63 -15.80
N ASP A 70 20.77 -12.70 -14.70
CA ASP A 70 19.32 -12.60 -14.72
C ASP A 70 18.85 -11.20 -15.18
N VAL A 71 19.54 -10.13 -14.79
CA VAL A 71 19.26 -8.77 -15.29
C VAL A 71 19.41 -8.70 -16.81
N LYS A 72 20.50 -9.25 -17.36
CA LYS A 72 20.70 -9.28 -18.82
C LYS A 72 19.60 -10.10 -19.51
N ASP A 73 19.31 -11.29 -18.99
CA ASP A 73 18.27 -12.16 -19.55
C ASP A 73 16.89 -11.49 -19.53
N ILE A 74 16.55 -10.72 -18.48
CA ILE A 74 15.29 -9.97 -18.39
C ILE A 74 15.27 -8.82 -19.40
N ILE A 75 16.36 -8.07 -19.54
CA ILE A 75 16.46 -6.99 -20.53
C ILE A 75 16.33 -7.53 -21.96
N GLU A 76 17.02 -8.63 -22.28
CA GLU A 76 16.94 -9.28 -23.58
C GLU A 76 15.51 -9.79 -23.87
N LYS A 77 14.83 -10.34 -22.87
CA LYS A 77 13.41 -10.72 -23.00
C LYS A 77 12.51 -9.52 -23.29
N ALA A 78 12.70 -8.40 -22.58
CA ALA A 78 11.91 -7.20 -22.85
C ALA A 78 12.17 -6.68 -24.27
N LEU A 79 13.42 -6.67 -24.72
CA LEU A 79 13.76 -6.30 -26.10
C LEU A 79 13.10 -7.23 -27.12
N ALA A 80 13.15 -8.54 -26.92
CA ALA A 80 12.50 -9.50 -27.81
C ALA A 80 10.97 -9.32 -27.84
N LEU A 81 10.34 -9.08 -26.68
CA LEU A 81 8.90 -8.82 -26.59
C LEU A 81 8.50 -7.51 -27.27
N SER A 82 9.38 -6.50 -27.28
CA SER A 82 9.13 -5.26 -28.02
C SER A 82 9.03 -5.49 -29.53
N GLU A 83 9.60 -6.56 -30.09
CA GLU A 83 9.52 -6.83 -31.54
C GLU A 83 8.18 -7.40 -31.99
N ILE A 84 7.41 -7.97 -31.06
CA ILE A 84 6.15 -8.68 -31.35
C ILE A 84 4.92 -8.08 -30.65
N SER A 85 5.11 -7.03 -29.84
CA SER A 85 4.01 -6.33 -29.16
C SER A 85 3.23 -5.42 -30.13
N ASP A 86 2.03 -5.00 -29.74
CA ASP A 86 1.28 -3.99 -30.51
C ASP A 86 1.95 -2.61 -30.45
N GLU A 87 1.66 -1.77 -31.45
CA GLU A 87 2.16 -0.39 -31.47
C GLU A 87 1.60 0.38 -30.27
N LYS A 88 2.49 0.82 -29.38
CA LYS A 88 2.20 1.60 -28.19
C LYS A 88 3.40 2.50 -27.88
N ASN A 89 3.14 3.74 -27.48
CA ASN A 89 4.20 4.62 -26.99
C ASN A 89 4.43 4.35 -25.50
N LEU A 90 5.68 4.14 -25.11
CA LEU A 90 6.14 4.21 -23.74
C LEU A 90 6.16 5.67 -23.31
N LEU A 91 5.34 5.98 -22.33
CA LEU A 91 5.35 7.28 -21.66
C LEU A 91 6.35 7.18 -20.52
N LEU A 92 7.26 8.16 -20.48
CA LEU A 92 8.32 8.23 -19.49
C LEU A 92 8.25 9.60 -18.83
N GLN A 93 8.38 9.61 -17.52
CA GLN A 93 8.49 10.85 -16.77
C GLN A 93 9.84 11.49 -17.02
N LYS A 94 9.89 12.83 -17.08
CA LYS A 94 11.14 13.59 -17.03
C LYS A 94 11.48 13.92 -15.58
N PRO A 95 12.75 14.19 -15.25
CA PRO A 95 13.12 14.64 -13.91
C PRO A 95 12.25 15.83 -13.46
N LEU A 96 11.57 15.66 -12.34
CA LEU A 96 10.79 16.69 -11.66
C LEU A 96 11.21 16.76 -10.20
N GLU A 97 11.10 17.95 -9.62
CA GLU A 97 11.26 18.12 -8.18
C GLU A 97 9.98 17.68 -7.46
N ALA A 98 10.13 17.01 -6.33
CA ALA A 98 9.03 16.65 -5.44
C ALA A 98 9.27 17.18 -4.03
N GLU A 99 8.18 17.35 -3.29
CA GLU A 99 8.25 17.54 -1.85
C GLU A 99 8.86 16.30 -1.18
N LYS A 100 9.85 16.54 -0.32
CA LYS A 100 10.45 15.47 0.49
C LYS A 100 9.58 15.24 1.70
N VAL A 101 8.91 14.10 1.72
CA VAL A 101 8.13 13.63 2.87
C VAL A 101 8.91 12.54 3.60
N GLU A 102 8.86 12.57 4.93
CA GLU A 102 9.52 11.58 5.78
C GLU A 102 8.55 10.42 6.08
N TYR A 103 8.93 9.21 5.66
CA TYR A 103 8.16 7.98 5.87
C TYR A 103 9.08 6.77 6.11
N PHE A 104 10.31 7.04 6.58
CA PHE A 104 11.30 6.04 6.95
C PHE A 104 11.74 6.25 8.40
N ASP A 105 11.40 5.30 9.26
CA ASP A 105 11.81 5.27 10.66
C ASP A 105 13.28 4.85 10.77
N THR A 106 14.17 5.83 10.79
CA THR A 106 15.61 5.57 10.79
C THR A 106 16.06 4.84 12.06
N PHE A 107 15.51 5.18 13.22
CA PHE A 107 15.89 4.59 14.50
C PHE A 107 15.40 3.15 14.59
N ALA A 108 14.09 2.92 14.41
CA ALA A 108 13.53 1.58 14.57
C ALA A 108 14.07 0.60 13.51
N ALA A 109 14.26 1.04 12.27
CA ALA A 109 14.74 0.16 11.21
C ALA A 109 16.25 -0.18 11.30
N LYS A 110 17.08 0.62 11.99
CA LYS A 110 18.55 0.43 12.00
C LYS A 110 19.16 0.16 13.37
N GLU A 111 18.56 0.68 14.42
CA GLU A 111 19.17 0.72 15.76
C GLU A 111 18.38 -0.08 16.79
N LEU A 112 17.05 -0.16 16.66
CA LEU A 112 16.22 -0.94 17.57
C LEU A 112 16.44 -2.44 17.36
N PRO A 113 16.81 -3.21 18.41
CA PRO A 113 16.96 -4.65 18.33
C PRO A 113 15.68 -5.34 17.87
N ASP A 114 15.81 -6.40 17.07
CA ASP A 114 14.65 -7.14 16.59
C ASP A 114 13.90 -7.81 17.74
N GLU A 115 14.58 -8.17 18.83
CA GLU A 115 13.97 -8.73 20.03
C GLU A 115 12.89 -7.82 20.63
N ASP A 116 13.17 -6.51 20.70
CA ASP A 116 12.22 -5.51 21.22
C ASP A 116 10.99 -5.38 20.31
N LYS A 117 11.18 -5.50 19.00
CA LYS A 117 10.10 -5.48 18.01
C LYS A 117 9.27 -6.77 18.09
N ILE A 118 9.93 -7.92 18.17
CA ILE A 118 9.29 -9.24 18.25
C ILE A 118 8.45 -9.34 19.52
N TYR A 119 8.92 -8.76 20.63
CA TYR A 119 8.19 -8.77 21.89
C TYR A 119 6.80 -8.10 21.80
N LYS A 120 6.58 -7.19 20.83
CA LYS A 120 5.26 -6.60 20.57
C LYS A 120 4.18 -7.63 20.27
N ALA A 121 4.51 -8.76 19.64
CA ALA A 121 3.54 -9.83 19.42
C ALA A 121 3.04 -10.44 20.74
N ILE A 122 3.93 -10.58 21.74
CA ILE A 122 3.60 -11.11 23.07
C ILE A 122 2.81 -10.06 23.87
N GLU A 123 3.24 -8.80 23.80
CA GLU A 123 2.56 -7.67 24.46
C GLU A 123 1.09 -7.53 24.02
N ILE A 124 0.79 -7.77 22.73
CA ILE A 124 -0.57 -7.80 22.20
C ILE A 124 -1.42 -8.87 22.91
N GLU A 125 -0.90 -10.09 23.02
CA GLU A 125 -1.60 -11.22 23.67
C GLU A 125 -1.83 -10.95 25.16
N GLU A 126 -0.79 -10.50 25.87
CA GLU A 126 -0.86 -10.14 27.28
C GLU A 126 -1.91 -9.04 27.55
N THR A 127 -1.92 -8.00 26.70
CA THR A 127 -2.83 -6.86 26.85
C THR A 127 -4.28 -7.31 26.67
N ALA A 128 -4.55 -8.16 25.69
CA ALA A 128 -5.90 -8.66 25.42
C ALA A 128 -6.48 -9.45 26.61
N TYR A 129 -5.70 -10.35 27.23
CA TYR A 129 -6.15 -11.11 28.40
C TYR A 129 -6.34 -10.24 29.66
N LYS A 130 -5.62 -9.12 29.78
CA LYS A 130 -5.72 -8.21 30.93
C LYS A 130 -6.99 -7.33 30.90
N ILE A 131 -7.61 -7.12 29.73
CA ILE A 131 -8.74 -6.18 29.57
C ILE A 131 -10.06 -6.76 30.09
N ASP A 132 -10.43 -7.99 29.73
CA ASP A 132 -11.70 -8.61 30.14
C ASP A 132 -11.56 -10.12 30.34
N GLN A 133 -12.02 -10.63 31.50
CA GLN A 133 -11.98 -12.05 31.88
C GLN A 133 -12.79 -12.99 30.97
N ARG A 134 -13.69 -12.43 30.14
CA ARG A 134 -14.46 -13.19 29.15
C ARG A 134 -13.63 -13.51 27.92
N ILE A 135 -12.48 -12.87 27.70
CA ILE A 135 -11.54 -13.28 26.65
C ILE A 135 -10.94 -14.65 27.02
N LYS A 136 -11.31 -15.69 26.27
CA LYS A 136 -10.91 -17.08 26.53
C LYS A 136 -9.73 -17.53 25.72
N SER A 137 -9.54 -16.97 24.53
CA SER A 137 -8.37 -17.24 23.72
C SER A 137 -8.05 -16.08 22.79
N ILE A 138 -6.78 -15.98 22.45
CA ILE A 138 -6.28 -15.13 21.38
C ILE A 138 -6.05 -16.02 20.17
N ARG A 139 -6.77 -15.74 19.09
CA ARG A 139 -6.73 -16.52 17.85
C ARG A 139 -5.48 -16.20 17.04
N ASP A 140 -5.05 -14.94 17.09
CA ASP A 140 -3.85 -14.43 16.47
C ASP A 140 -3.39 -13.14 17.18
N ALA A 141 -2.08 -13.01 17.35
CA ALA A 141 -1.42 -11.81 17.85
C ALA A 141 -0.14 -11.66 17.04
N ASN A 142 -0.11 -10.69 16.12
CA ASN A 142 1.00 -10.55 15.18
C ASN A 142 1.56 -9.13 15.19
N PHE A 143 2.87 -9.05 14.98
CA PHE A 143 3.61 -7.84 14.68
C PHE A 143 4.37 -8.01 13.37
N SER A 144 4.46 -6.95 12.56
CA SER A 144 5.28 -6.92 11.36
C SER A 144 6.03 -5.60 11.21
N GLU A 145 7.27 -5.69 10.75
CA GLU A 145 8.04 -4.60 10.15
C GLU A 145 8.30 -4.94 8.68
N THR A 146 8.11 -3.95 7.80
CA THR A 146 8.56 -3.98 6.40
C THR A 146 9.39 -2.75 6.14
N VAL A 147 10.66 -2.95 5.77
CA VAL A 147 11.53 -1.90 5.23
C VAL A 147 11.52 -2.01 3.71
N LEU A 148 11.09 -0.95 3.03
CA LEU A 148 10.93 -0.87 1.60
C LEU A 148 12.00 0.04 0.99
N GLU A 149 12.67 -0.42 -0.05
CA GLU A 149 13.51 0.39 -0.92
C GLU A 149 13.02 0.29 -2.37
N LYS A 150 12.89 1.43 -3.04
CA LYS A 150 12.50 1.52 -4.44
C LYS A 150 13.52 2.33 -5.23
N TYR A 151 13.80 1.89 -6.45
CA TYR A 151 14.67 2.59 -7.39
C TYR A 151 13.97 2.67 -8.75
N LEU A 152 13.92 3.87 -9.31
CA LEU A 152 13.37 4.11 -10.65
C LEU A 152 14.44 4.80 -11.49
N LEU A 153 14.73 4.22 -12.65
CA LEU A 153 15.62 4.81 -13.65
C LEU A 153 14.95 4.81 -15.01
N ASN A 154 15.10 5.87 -15.80
CA ASN A 154 14.60 5.87 -17.18
C ASN A 154 15.52 6.62 -18.15
N SER A 155 15.26 6.43 -19.45
CA SER A 155 16.04 7.06 -20.52
C SER A 155 15.85 8.58 -20.67
N GLU A 156 14.86 9.17 -20.00
CA GLU A 156 14.65 10.63 -19.96
C GLU A 156 15.47 11.31 -18.84
N GLY A 157 16.25 10.52 -18.09
CA GLY A 157 17.15 11.01 -17.05
C GLY A 157 16.60 10.94 -15.62
N VAL A 158 15.42 10.33 -15.41
CA VAL A 158 14.92 10.07 -14.06
C VAL A 158 15.84 9.07 -13.37
N LYS A 159 16.23 9.41 -12.14
CA LYS A 159 16.99 8.54 -11.23
C LYS A 159 16.53 8.81 -9.81
N LEU A 160 15.60 7.98 -9.34
CA LEU A 160 14.98 8.12 -8.02
C LEU A 160 15.36 6.94 -7.13
N SER A 161 15.48 7.24 -5.84
CA SER A 161 15.61 6.26 -4.78
C SER A 161 14.73 6.68 -3.62
N GLN A 162 13.88 5.77 -3.17
CA GLN A 162 12.95 5.99 -2.06
C GLN A 162 13.12 4.87 -1.05
N LYS A 163 13.03 5.24 0.23
CA LYS A 163 13.05 4.29 1.34
C LYS A 163 11.88 4.60 2.27
N GLY A 164 11.24 3.55 2.77
CA GLY A 164 10.12 3.68 3.69
C GLY A 164 10.04 2.51 4.66
N THR A 165 9.29 2.70 5.74
CA THR A 165 8.95 1.67 6.72
C THR A 165 7.45 1.49 6.80
N ILE A 166 7.00 0.29 7.14
CA ILE A 166 5.64 0.01 7.59
C ILE A 166 5.76 -0.92 8.79
N TYR A 167 5.19 -0.49 9.90
CA TYR A 167 4.97 -1.28 11.09
C TYR A 167 3.49 -1.61 11.17
N SER A 168 3.14 -2.85 11.46
CA SER A 168 1.76 -3.23 11.72
C SER A 168 1.64 -4.19 12.88
N ALA A 169 0.51 -4.14 13.55
CA ALA A 169 0.11 -5.06 14.60
C ALA A 169 -1.35 -5.46 14.40
N GLN A 170 -1.69 -6.69 14.76
CA GLN A 170 -3.08 -7.15 14.75
C GLN A 170 -3.35 -8.10 15.91
N VAL A 171 -4.61 -8.16 16.31
CA VAL A 171 -5.11 -9.13 17.28
C VAL A 171 -6.46 -9.68 16.82
N GLY A 172 -6.68 -10.97 17.05
CA GLY A 172 -8.00 -11.59 17.01
C GLY A 172 -8.31 -12.27 18.32
N VAL A 173 -9.46 -11.94 18.90
CA VAL A 173 -9.88 -12.38 20.22
C VAL A 173 -11.14 -13.23 20.14
N LEU A 174 -11.26 -14.19 21.05
CA LEU A 174 -12.49 -14.95 21.30
C LEU A 174 -12.99 -14.62 22.71
N ALA A 175 -14.18 -14.04 22.80
CA ALA A 175 -14.88 -13.80 24.04
C ALA A 175 -15.95 -14.87 24.26
N GLU A 176 -16.13 -15.36 25.48
CA GLU A 176 -17.22 -16.28 25.84
C GLU A 176 -17.91 -15.88 27.14
N ASP A 177 -19.24 -15.92 27.14
CA ASP A 177 -20.07 -15.77 28.34
C ASP A 177 -21.38 -16.56 28.18
N LYS A 178 -21.78 -17.28 29.23
CA LYS A 178 -23.06 -18.04 29.31
C LYS A 178 -23.39 -18.92 28.09
N GLY A 179 -22.36 -19.51 27.47
CA GLY A 179 -22.52 -20.40 26.30
C GLY A 179 -22.66 -19.67 24.97
N ASP A 180 -22.51 -18.35 24.94
CA ASP A 180 -22.31 -17.55 23.73
C ASP A 180 -20.81 -17.28 23.52
N SER A 181 -20.37 -17.34 22.27
CA SER A 181 -18.98 -17.15 21.86
C SER A 181 -18.91 -16.16 20.70
N GLN A 182 -18.12 -15.11 20.86
CA GLN A 182 -18.01 -14.02 19.89
C GLN A 182 -16.55 -13.77 19.53
N ILE A 183 -16.31 -13.44 18.26
CA ILE A 183 -14.97 -13.18 17.73
C ILE A 183 -14.94 -11.74 17.23
N SER A 184 -13.83 -11.07 17.52
CA SER A 184 -13.47 -9.82 16.84
C SER A 184 -11.99 -9.83 16.54
N TRP A 185 -11.61 -9.03 15.56
CA TRP A 185 -10.22 -8.72 15.28
C TRP A 185 -10.07 -7.21 15.08
N ASN A 186 -8.85 -6.73 15.20
CA ASN A 186 -8.48 -5.37 14.82
C ASN A 186 -7.01 -5.32 14.42
N PHE A 187 -6.60 -4.24 13.76
CA PHE A 187 -5.22 -3.98 13.40
C PHE A 187 -4.88 -2.49 13.48
N THR A 188 -3.58 -2.21 13.56
CA THR A 188 -3.03 -0.87 13.46
C THR A 188 -1.77 -0.91 12.60
N ALA A 189 -1.47 0.19 11.93
CA ALA A 189 -0.28 0.31 11.12
C ALA A 189 0.22 1.75 11.06
N SER A 190 1.53 1.92 11.03
CA SER A 190 2.19 3.22 10.95
C SER A 190 3.48 3.15 10.15
N ARG A 191 3.93 4.29 9.65
CA ARG A 191 5.28 4.46 9.10
C ARG A 191 6.36 4.44 10.19
N PHE A 192 6.00 4.71 11.45
CA PHE A 192 6.92 4.85 12.57
C PHE A 192 6.55 3.91 13.70
N PHE A 193 7.53 3.17 14.23
CA PHE A 193 7.33 2.12 15.23
C PHE A 193 6.70 2.68 16.52
N GLY A 194 7.18 3.84 16.95
CA GLY A 194 6.69 4.51 18.16
C GLY A 194 5.28 5.09 18.05
N GLU A 195 4.68 5.09 16.86
CA GLU A 195 3.32 5.58 16.61
C GLU A 195 2.32 4.45 16.40
N LEU A 196 2.72 3.20 16.66
CA LEU A 196 1.85 2.05 16.55
C LEU A 196 0.90 2.00 17.77
N GLU A 197 -0.39 2.21 17.53
CA GLU A 197 -1.42 2.29 18.59
C GLU A 197 -1.90 0.90 19.04
N ILE A 198 -0.98 0.07 19.56
CA ILE A 198 -1.26 -1.32 19.94
C ILE A 198 -2.36 -1.40 21.01
N GLU A 199 -2.25 -0.59 22.07
CA GLU A 199 -3.17 -0.69 23.21
C GLU A 199 -4.61 -0.37 22.81
N GLU A 200 -4.82 0.71 22.04
CA GLU A 200 -6.16 1.08 21.56
C GLU A 200 -6.71 0.07 20.55
N MET A 201 -5.86 -0.42 19.63
CA MET A 201 -6.24 -1.50 18.71
C MET A 201 -6.74 -2.74 19.46
N VAL A 202 -6.05 -3.15 20.54
CA VAL A 202 -6.45 -4.30 21.36
C VAL A 202 -7.72 -4.01 22.16
N LYS A 203 -7.86 -2.82 22.76
CA LYS A 203 -9.08 -2.41 23.47
C LYS A 203 -10.31 -2.47 22.59
N GLU A 204 -10.22 -1.95 21.37
CA GLU A 204 -11.31 -1.99 20.40
C GLU A 204 -11.67 -3.43 20.00
N ALA A 205 -10.69 -4.30 19.75
CA ALA A 205 -10.94 -5.71 19.45
C ALA A 205 -11.68 -6.42 20.59
N VAL A 206 -11.22 -6.22 21.83
CA VAL A 206 -11.87 -6.79 23.02
C VAL A 206 -13.27 -6.23 23.22
N PHE A 207 -13.45 -4.90 23.12
CA PHE A 207 -14.74 -4.25 23.22
C PHE A 207 -15.75 -4.81 22.20
N ASN A 208 -15.34 -4.94 20.94
CA ASN A 208 -16.19 -5.46 19.87
C ASN A 208 -16.63 -6.90 20.14
N ALA A 209 -15.72 -7.81 20.48
CA ALA A 209 -16.08 -9.19 20.79
C ALA A 209 -17.01 -9.29 22.01
N VAL A 210 -16.68 -8.55 23.07
CA VAL A 210 -17.43 -8.59 24.32
C VAL A 210 -18.82 -7.96 24.19
N SER A 211 -18.94 -6.85 23.45
CA SER A 211 -20.22 -6.15 23.26
C SER A 211 -21.25 -6.95 22.47
N LEU A 212 -20.80 -7.93 21.68
CA LEU A 212 -21.65 -8.83 20.92
C LEU A 212 -22.19 -10.01 21.75
N LEU A 213 -21.66 -10.26 22.96
CA LEU A 213 -22.13 -11.34 23.81
C LEU A 213 -23.58 -11.10 24.25
N GLY A 214 -24.45 -12.07 23.98
CA GLY A 214 -25.89 -11.98 24.24
C GLY A 214 -26.63 -11.09 23.24
N ALA A 215 -26.00 -10.69 22.13
CA ALA A 215 -26.69 -9.99 21.06
C ALA A 215 -27.85 -10.84 20.51
N SER A 216 -28.95 -10.18 20.16
CA SER A 216 -30.14 -10.85 19.63
C SER A 216 -30.61 -10.18 18.34
N PRO A 217 -31.22 -10.95 17.41
CA PRO A 217 -31.76 -10.39 16.19
C PRO A 217 -32.83 -9.33 16.49
N ILE A 218 -32.80 -8.24 15.74
CA ILE A 218 -33.90 -7.27 15.70
C ILE A 218 -34.89 -7.63 14.59
N LYS A 219 -36.15 -7.20 14.70
CA LYS A 219 -37.13 -7.34 13.61
C LYS A 219 -36.69 -6.53 12.39
N THR A 220 -36.98 -7.01 11.19
CA THR A 220 -36.73 -6.28 9.94
C THR A 220 -37.45 -4.93 9.93
N GLN A 221 -36.68 -3.86 9.77
CA GLN A 221 -37.19 -2.48 9.77
C GLN A 221 -36.21 -1.54 9.06
N LYS A 222 -36.67 -0.33 8.71
CA LYS A 222 -35.81 0.74 8.20
C LYS A 222 -35.36 1.59 9.38
N LEU A 223 -34.06 1.78 9.53
CA LEU A 223 -33.46 2.57 10.62
C LEU A 223 -32.31 3.42 10.07
N PRO A 224 -32.00 4.56 10.71
CA PRO A 224 -30.71 5.20 10.52
C PRO A 224 -29.60 4.27 10.99
N VAL A 225 -28.49 4.23 10.25
CA VAL A 225 -27.29 3.47 10.58
C VAL A 225 -26.14 4.43 10.77
N LEU A 226 -25.44 4.32 11.88
CA LEU A 226 -24.19 5.02 12.13
C LEU A 226 -23.03 4.07 11.87
N PHE A 227 -22.21 4.37 10.88
CA PHE A 227 -21.01 3.59 10.58
C PHE A 227 -19.85 4.10 11.43
N PRO A 228 -19.10 3.22 12.13
CA PRO A 228 -17.84 3.62 12.75
C PRO A 228 -16.83 4.02 11.66
N PRO A 229 -15.81 4.85 11.99
CA PRO A 229 -14.83 5.33 11.02
C PRO A 229 -14.22 4.24 10.13
N TYR A 230 -13.83 3.12 10.73
CA TYR A 230 -13.24 1.98 10.01
C TYR A 230 -14.22 1.33 8.99
N ALA A 231 -15.49 1.18 9.34
CA ALA A 231 -16.48 0.66 8.40
C ALA A 231 -16.70 1.65 7.23
N MET A 232 -16.63 2.95 7.50
CA MET A 232 -16.74 3.96 6.46
C MET A 232 -15.52 3.97 5.53
N THR A 233 -14.31 3.74 6.04
CA THR A 233 -13.10 3.62 5.19
C THR A 233 -13.19 2.40 4.27
N GLU A 234 -13.70 1.26 4.75
CA GLU A 234 -13.95 0.07 3.93
C GLU A 234 -14.98 0.33 2.83
N ILE A 235 -16.09 1.01 3.17
CA ILE A 235 -17.11 1.41 2.20
C ILE A 235 -16.48 2.34 1.15
N LEU A 236 -15.72 3.35 1.58
CA LEU A 236 -15.07 4.30 0.68
C LEU A 236 -14.07 3.60 -0.26
N ALA A 237 -13.32 2.61 0.23
CA ALA A 237 -12.39 1.83 -0.59
C ALA A 237 -13.09 1.11 -1.76
N GLN A 238 -14.35 0.68 -1.58
CA GLN A 238 -15.14 0.08 -2.67
C GLN A 238 -15.49 1.07 -3.79
N PHE A 239 -15.50 2.38 -3.51
CA PHE A 239 -15.72 3.41 -4.53
C PHE A 239 -14.45 3.80 -5.29
N PHE A 240 -13.26 3.48 -4.77
CA PHE A 240 -11.98 3.85 -5.39
C PHE A 240 -11.90 3.50 -6.90
N PRO A 241 -12.30 2.30 -7.36
CA PRO A 241 -12.27 1.97 -8.79
C PRO A 241 -13.10 2.91 -9.67
N MET A 242 -14.14 3.55 -9.13
CA MET A 242 -14.96 4.51 -9.86
C MET A 242 -14.24 5.83 -10.11
N PHE A 243 -13.23 6.18 -9.30
CA PHE A 243 -12.41 7.38 -9.45
C PHE A 243 -11.12 7.14 -10.24
N SER A 244 -10.85 5.91 -10.67
CA SER A 244 -9.65 5.59 -11.45
C SER A 244 -9.74 6.03 -12.91
N GLY A 245 -8.67 6.64 -13.41
CA GLY A 245 -8.48 6.94 -14.83
C GLY A 245 -8.44 5.69 -15.72
N ASP A 246 -8.03 4.53 -15.20
CA ASP A 246 -8.06 3.28 -15.96
C ASP A 246 -9.51 2.84 -16.23
N SER A 247 -10.35 2.92 -15.20
CA SER A 247 -11.80 2.69 -15.32
C SER A 247 -12.46 3.69 -16.26
N LEU A 248 -12.01 4.96 -16.27
CA LEU A 248 -12.48 5.97 -17.22
C LEU A 248 -12.17 5.57 -18.67
N ILE A 249 -10.90 5.29 -18.99
CA ILE A 249 -10.49 4.92 -20.35
C ILE A 249 -11.15 3.63 -20.83
N LYS A 250 -11.38 2.67 -19.93
CA LYS A 250 -12.05 1.40 -20.25
C LYS A 250 -13.58 1.48 -20.24
N GLY A 251 -14.18 2.64 -19.94
CA GLY A 251 -15.63 2.82 -19.88
C GLY A 251 -16.31 2.02 -18.74
N LYS A 252 -15.59 1.76 -17.65
CA LYS A 252 -16.04 0.96 -16.50
C LYS A 252 -16.52 1.78 -15.30
N THR A 253 -16.34 3.10 -15.33
CA THR A 253 -16.82 4.00 -14.28
C THR A 253 -18.17 4.64 -14.65
N PRO A 254 -19.12 4.72 -13.72
CA PRO A 254 -20.35 5.48 -13.92
C PRO A 254 -20.11 7.01 -13.94
N PHE A 255 -18.91 7.49 -13.56
CA PHE A 255 -18.62 8.90 -13.38
C PHE A 255 -18.08 9.62 -14.62
N SER A 256 -17.92 8.92 -15.75
CA SER A 256 -17.28 9.44 -16.97
C SER A 256 -17.84 10.76 -17.50
N GLN A 257 -19.14 11.02 -17.29
CA GLN A 257 -19.84 12.23 -17.73
C GLN A 257 -20.36 13.08 -16.55
N LEU A 258 -19.81 12.86 -15.35
CA LEU A 258 -20.27 13.49 -14.11
C LEU A 258 -19.26 14.48 -13.53
N LYS A 259 -18.13 14.74 -14.20
CA LYS A 259 -17.17 15.77 -13.78
C LYS A 259 -17.88 17.10 -13.58
N ASN A 260 -17.59 17.76 -12.46
CA ASN A 260 -18.20 19.00 -11.97
C ASN A 260 -19.70 18.92 -11.61
N LYS A 261 -20.30 17.73 -11.51
CA LYS A 261 -21.68 17.58 -11.05
C LYS A 261 -21.74 17.27 -9.55
N ASN A 262 -22.78 17.76 -8.89
CA ASN A 262 -23.10 17.43 -7.50
C ASN A 262 -23.79 16.06 -7.47
N ILE A 263 -23.02 15.03 -7.17
CA ILE A 263 -23.48 13.62 -7.14
C ILE A 263 -23.23 12.96 -5.77
N PHE A 264 -22.63 13.71 -4.84
CA PHE A 264 -22.39 13.32 -3.46
C PHE A 264 -23.09 14.31 -2.51
N PRO A 265 -23.24 13.99 -1.21
CA PRO A 265 -23.78 14.92 -0.23
C PRO A 265 -22.96 16.23 -0.16
N ASP A 266 -23.64 17.38 -0.04
CA ASP A 266 -23.03 18.72 -0.09
C ASP A 266 -21.92 19.01 0.94
N LYS A 267 -21.75 18.14 1.94
CA LYS A 267 -20.72 18.27 3.00
C LYS A 267 -19.57 17.26 2.84
N LEU A 268 -19.59 16.47 1.78
CA LEU A 268 -18.59 15.43 1.56
C LEU A 268 -17.47 15.96 0.67
N THR A 269 -16.25 15.93 1.20
CA THR A 269 -15.01 16.17 0.47
C THR A 269 -14.12 14.95 0.59
N ILE A 270 -13.60 14.48 -0.55
CA ILE A 270 -12.73 13.30 -0.65
C ILE A 270 -11.44 13.75 -1.32
N ILE A 271 -10.32 13.49 -0.66
CA ILE A 271 -8.99 13.91 -1.10
C ILE A 271 -8.09 12.68 -1.10
N ASP A 272 -7.39 12.48 -2.21
CA ASP A 272 -6.23 11.59 -2.27
C ASP A 272 -4.98 12.44 -2.00
N ASN A 273 -4.23 12.12 -0.95
CA ASN A 273 -3.10 12.94 -0.52
C ASN A 273 -1.87 12.07 -0.29
N GLY A 274 -1.01 11.99 -1.31
CA GLY A 274 0.28 11.28 -1.24
C GLY A 274 1.33 11.98 -0.36
N LEU A 275 1.05 13.20 0.10
CA LEU A 275 1.92 14.03 0.94
C LEU A 275 1.49 14.07 2.42
N LEU A 276 0.45 13.31 2.80
CA LEU A 276 -0.08 13.32 4.16
C LEU A 276 1.02 12.96 5.17
N LYS A 277 1.36 13.88 6.08
CA LYS A 277 2.42 13.63 7.06
C LYS A 277 2.12 12.36 7.88
N LYS A 278 3.08 11.43 7.93
CA LYS A 278 2.98 10.12 8.62
C LYS A 278 1.91 9.18 8.06
N GLY A 279 1.22 9.54 6.98
CA GLY A 279 0.24 8.69 6.33
C GLY A 279 0.85 7.36 5.87
N ILE A 280 0.11 6.27 6.05
CA ILE A 280 0.58 4.94 5.61
C ILE A 280 0.75 4.85 4.09
N GLY A 281 -0.03 5.64 3.34
CA GLY A 281 0.06 5.77 1.89
C GLY A 281 1.03 6.84 1.38
N THR A 282 1.80 7.48 2.25
CA THR A 282 2.67 8.61 1.87
C THR A 282 3.90 8.15 1.10
N PHE A 283 4.25 8.91 0.06
CA PHE A 283 5.44 8.74 -0.79
C PHE A 283 5.84 10.09 -1.41
N SER A 284 7.07 10.23 -1.94
CA SER A 284 7.50 11.46 -2.65
C SER A 284 7.28 11.37 -4.16
N TYR A 285 7.44 10.18 -4.73
CA TYR A 285 7.17 9.89 -6.13
C TYR A 285 6.40 8.57 -6.25
N ASP A 286 5.48 8.51 -7.22
CA ASP A 286 4.84 7.26 -7.60
C ASP A 286 5.82 6.32 -8.33
N ASP A 287 5.34 5.12 -8.68
CA ASP A 287 6.16 4.10 -9.33
C ASP A 287 6.48 4.41 -10.82
N GLU A 288 5.98 5.53 -11.37
CA GLU A 288 6.34 6.06 -12.70
C GLU A 288 7.21 7.34 -12.62
N GLY A 289 7.53 7.80 -11.42
CA GLY A 289 8.40 8.94 -11.15
C GLY A 289 7.67 10.29 -11.09
N THR A 290 6.35 10.30 -11.02
CA THR A 290 5.52 11.49 -10.85
C THR A 290 5.58 11.95 -9.40
N PRO A 291 5.91 13.22 -9.10
CA PRO A 291 5.82 13.76 -7.75
C PRO A 291 4.43 13.57 -7.13
N SER A 292 4.39 13.18 -5.87
CA SER A 292 3.14 13.11 -5.10
C SER A 292 2.48 14.48 -4.98
N GLN A 293 1.16 14.46 -4.90
CA GLN A 293 0.35 15.66 -4.74
C GLN A 293 -0.89 15.39 -3.90
N GLU A 294 -1.59 16.47 -3.58
CA GLU A 294 -2.96 16.41 -3.11
C GLU A 294 -3.91 16.53 -4.30
N THR A 295 -4.79 15.54 -4.46
CA THR A 295 -5.82 15.51 -5.51
C THR A 295 -7.20 15.48 -4.87
N VAL A 296 -7.94 16.57 -5.05
CA VAL A 296 -9.35 16.63 -4.65
C VAL A 296 -10.19 15.82 -5.63
N ILE A 297 -10.80 14.74 -5.15
CA ILE A 297 -11.68 13.86 -5.93
C ILE A 297 -13.12 14.37 -5.86
N VAL A 298 -13.57 14.74 -4.67
CA VAL A 298 -14.89 15.32 -4.40
C VAL A 298 -14.70 16.56 -3.53
N GLU A 299 -15.36 17.66 -3.87
CA GLU A 299 -15.37 18.92 -3.11
C GLU A 299 -16.81 19.32 -2.83
N ASP A 300 -17.23 19.36 -1.57
CA ASP A 300 -18.57 19.77 -1.14
C ASP A 300 -19.70 19.11 -1.97
N GLY A 301 -19.60 17.79 -2.14
CA GLY A 301 -20.57 16.98 -2.89
C GLY A 301 -20.36 16.95 -4.40
N ARG A 302 -19.47 17.79 -4.94
CA ARG A 302 -19.16 17.86 -6.37
C ARG A 302 -18.02 16.93 -6.74
N PHE A 303 -18.21 16.11 -7.77
CA PHE A 303 -17.12 15.30 -8.32
C PHE A 303 -16.16 16.17 -9.14
N ILE A 304 -14.87 16.17 -8.81
CA ILE A 304 -13.85 17.06 -9.38
C ILE A 304 -12.88 16.30 -10.29
N ASN A 305 -12.18 15.28 -9.80
CA ASN A 305 -11.08 14.64 -10.55
C ASN A 305 -11.12 13.11 -10.51
N PHE A 306 -10.60 12.49 -11.57
CA PHE A 306 -10.14 11.11 -11.56
C PHE A 306 -8.67 11.06 -11.12
N LEU A 307 -8.23 9.91 -10.62
CA LEU A 307 -6.83 9.63 -10.30
C LEU A 307 -6.16 8.93 -11.47
N HIS A 308 -5.01 9.45 -11.90
CA HIS A 308 -4.36 9.03 -13.13
C HIS A 308 -2.98 8.41 -12.90
N ASN A 309 -2.53 7.72 -13.92
CA ASN A 309 -1.13 7.39 -14.16
C ASN A 309 -0.70 8.08 -15.47
N LEU A 310 0.56 7.99 -15.89
CA LEU A 310 1.03 8.66 -17.10
C LEU A 310 0.19 8.30 -18.34
N TYR A 311 -0.19 7.03 -18.47
CA TYR A 311 -0.99 6.52 -19.59
C TYR A 311 -2.39 7.12 -19.65
N THR A 312 -3.13 7.03 -18.56
CA THR A 312 -4.53 7.49 -18.51
C THR A 312 -4.61 9.01 -18.51
N ALA A 313 -3.64 9.71 -17.92
CA ALA A 313 -3.49 11.16 -18.01
C ALA A 313 -3.30 11.61 -19.45
N ASN A 314 -2.35 10.99 -20.17
CA ASN A 314 -2.08 11.33 -21.57
C ASN A 314 -3.30 11.12 -22.49
N LEU A 315 -4.03 10.01 -22.31
CA LEU A 315 -5.23 9.75 -23.10
C LEU A 315 -6.40 10.69 -22.76
N SER A 316 -6.54 11.05 -21.47
CA SER A 316 -7.61 11.93 -21.00
C SER A 316 -7.28 13.42 -21.16
N LYS A 317 -6.03 13.75 -21.52
CA LYS A 317 -5.48 15.12 -21.50
C LYS A 317 -5.58 15.78 -20.12
N GLU A 318 -5.40 14.97 -19.09
CA GLU A 318 -5.39 15.37 -17.68
C GLU A 318 -3.94 15.33 -17.16
N LYS A 319 -3.74 15.76 -15.91
CA LYS A 319 -2.45 15.58 -15.24
C LYS A 319 -2.38 14.17 -14.62
N PRO A 320 -1.19 13.54 -14.64
CA PRO A 320 -0.96 12.34 -13.87
C PRO A 320 -1.09 12.61 -12.37
#